data_AF-A0A1V6EW58-F1
#
_entry.id   AF-A0A1V6EW58-F1
#
_cell.length_a   1.000
_cell.length_b   1.000
_cell.length_c   1.000
_cell.angle_alpha   90.00
_cell.angle_beta   90.00
_cell.angle_gamma   90.00
#
_symmetry.space_group_name_H-M   'P 1'
#
loop_
_entity.id
_entity.type
_entity.pdbx_description
1 polymer ?
#
loop_
_entity_poly.entity_id
_entity_poly.type
_entity_poly.pdbx_seq_one_letter_code
_entity_poly.pdbx_strand_id
1 'polypeptide(L)'
;MVNKKSGASATTASDFLAEALNRSFEVIHDIARATCDSSADASITGARYLVKFQQSSVKAGLGLVAKAQKVTEKSLRDAMKKDKWLPGESRDIIEEWSRMMKSGVDEFTRVTDKSFALLLQFLDRVEKEHQPGPEKKTARPAARKKTPSSQAKTPLAKRNASAGKKTVKK
;
A
#
# COMPACT_ATOMS: atom_id res chain seq x y z
N MET A 1 0.09 -39.85 41.27
CA MET A 1 0.94 -38.95 40.47
C MET A 1 0.19 -38.54 39.22
N VAL A 2 -0.31 -37.29 39.19
CA VAL A 2 -0.98 -36.71 38.02
C VAL A 2 0.11 -36.30 37.03
N ASN A 3 0.17 -36.96 35.88
CA ASN A 3 1.15 -36.66 34.84
C ASN A 3 0.65 -35.46 34.02
N LYS A 4 1.04 -34.25 34.43
CA LYS A 4 0.79 -33.00 33.72
C LYS A 4 1.73 -32.93 32.51
N LYS A 5 1.33 -33.49 31.36
CA LYS A 5 1.98 -33.17 30.08
C LYS A 5 1.61 -31.74 29.71
N SER A 6 2.57 -30.86 29.96
CA SER A 6 2.63 -29.47 29.49
C SER A 6 2.30 -29.41 28.00
N GLY A 7 1.30 -28.59 27.65
CA GLY A 7 0.93 -28.31 26.27
C GLY A 7 2.05 -27.58 25.55
N ALA A 8 2.75 -28.28 24.67
CA ALA A 8 3.37 -27.65 23.52
C ALA A 8 2.25 -27.45 22.50
N SER A 9 1.76 -26.21 22.37
CA SER A 9 0.88 -25.84 21.27
C SER A 9 1.65 -26.12 19.98
N ALA A 10 1.21 -27.12 19.22
CA ALA A 10 1.74 -27.38 17.90
C ALA A 10 1.26 -26.23 17.02
N THR A 11 2.05 -25.16 16.95
CA THR A 11 1.87 -24.08 15.99
C THR A 11 1.85 -24.73 14.63
N THR A 12 0.67 -24.81 14.02
CA THR A 12 0.48 -25.51 12.75
C THR A 12 1.22 -24.71 11.66
N ALA A 13 1.54 -25.34 10.52
CA ALA A 13 2.13 -24.62 9.40
C ALA A 13 1.26 -23.41 8.97
N SER A 14 -0.06 -23.49 9.15
CA SER A 14 -0.99 -22.36 8.99
C SER A 14 -0.78 -21.24 10.00
N ASP A 15 -0.51 -21.55 11.28
CA ASP A 15 -0.27 -20.55 12.31
C ASP A 15 1.06 -19.83 12.08
N PHE A 16 2.10 -20.56 11.65
CA PHE A 16 3.37 -19.95 11.27
C PHE A 16 3.24 -19.06 10.03
N LEU A 17 2.47 -19.48 9.02
CA LEU A 17 2.20 -18.67 7.83
C LEU A 17 1.37 -17.42 8.18
N ALA A 18 0.38 -17.55 9.05
CA ALA A 18 -0.43 -16.42 9.52
C ALA A 18 0.42 -15.43 10.32
N GLU A 19 1.27 -15.92 11.21
CA GLU A 19 2.22 -15.10 11.99
C GLU A 19 3.24 -14.40 11.09
N ALA A 20 3.80 -15.12 10.11
CA ALA A 20 4.74 -14.53 9.14
C ALA A 20 4.07 -13.46 8.27
N LEU A 21 2.81 -13.65 7.88
CA LEU A 21 2.01 -12.66 7.17
C LEU A 21 1.74 -11.43 8.04
N ASN A 22 1.27 -11.62 9.27
CA ASN A 22 1.02 -10.53 10.22
C ASN A 22 2.28 -9.71 10.48
N ARG A 23 3.41 -10.37 10.75
CA ARG A 23 4.68 -9.71 10.95
C ARG A 23 5.16 -8.95 9.71
N SER A 24 4.87 -9.48 8.51
CA SER A 24 5.15 -8.77 7.25
C SER A 24 4.28 -7.52 7.11
N PHE A 25 3.01 -7.58 7.51
CA PHE A 25 2.13 -6.39 7.54
C PHE A 25 2.63 -5.33 8.52
N GLU A 26 3.08 -5.72 9.72
CA GLU A 26 3.65 -4.79 10.71
C GLU A 26 4.91 -4.10 10.19
N VAL A 27 5.88 -4.86 9.67
CA VAL A 27 7.12 -4.29 9.11
C VAL A 27 6.82 -3.34 7.95
N ILE A 28 5.88 -3.69 7.09
CA ILE A 28 5.50 -2.85 5.94
C ILE A 28 4.75 -1.59 6.40
N HIS A 29 3.92 -1.69 7.43
CA HIS A 29 3.26 -0.54 8.04
C HIS A 29 4.29 0.43 8.66
N ASP A 30 5.29 -0.09 9.38
CA ASP A 30 6.34 0.71 9.99
C ASP A 30 7.24 1.35 8.93
N ILE A 31 7.56 0.62 7.85
CA ILE A 31 8.25 1.18 6.69
C ILE A 31 7.40 2.28 6.06
N ALA A 32 6.11 2.06 5.82
CA ALA A 32 5.22 3.07 5.23
C ALA A 32 5.14 4.33 6.10
N ARG A 33 5.06 4.17 7.42
CA ARG A 33 5.03 5.27 8.37
C ARG A 33 6.36 6.05 8.40
N ALA A 34 7.48 5.35 8.54
CA ALA A 34 8.82 5.95 8.51
C ALA A 34 9.12 6.62 7.17
N THR A 35 8.56 6.07 6.09
CA THR A 35 8.65 6.59 4.74
C THR A 35 7.88 7.90 4.58
N CYS A 36 6.64 7.99 5.09
CA CYS A 36 5.86 9.22 5.11
C CYS A 36 6.54 10.36 5.90
N ASP A 37 7.37 10.02 6.89
CA ASP A 37 8.13 10.97 7.71
C ASP A 37 9.48 11.37 7.08
N SER A 38 9.84 10.82 5.91
CA SER A 38 11.14 11.00 5.25
C SER A 38 11.04 11.80 3.93
N SER A 39 12.18 12.07 3.27
CA SER A 39 12.22 12.84 2.01
C SER A 39 11.28 12.28 0.93
N ALA A 40 10.92 13.12 -0.06
CA ALA A 40 9.99 12.73 -1.11
C ALA A 40 10.41 11.47 -1.90
N ASP A 41 11.71 11.25 -2.12
CA ASP A 41 12.22 10.05 -2.80
C ASP A 41 12.03 8.78 -1.96
N ALA A 42 12.28 8.88 -0.66
CA ALA A 42 12.03 7.78 0.26
C ALA A 42 10.51 7.52 0.37
N SER A 43 9.69 8.59 0.45
CA SER A 43 8.22 8.56 0.36
C SER A 43 7.69 7.76 -0.83
N ILE A 44 8.19 8.04 -2.03
CA ILE A 44 7.80 7.35 -3.27
C ILE A 44 8.26 5.89 -3.27
N THR A 45 9.47 5.63 -2.78
CA THR A 45 10.02 4.27 -2.72
C THR A 45 9.21 3.38 -1.79
N GLY A 46 8.92 3.81 -0.55
CA GLY A 46 8.12 2.98 0.35
C GLY A 46 6.66 2.87 -0.08
N ALA A 47 6.06 3.91 -0.69
CA ALA A 47 4.75 3.79 -1.32
C ALA A 47 4.74 2.71 -2.42
N ARG A 48 5.78 2.65 -3.27
CA ARG A 48 5.93 1.61 -4.30
C ARG A 48 6.03 0.21 -3.70
N TYR A 49 6.79 0.04 -2.62
CA TYR A 49 6.88 -1.25 -1.92
C TYR A 49 5.53 -1.68 -1.33
N LEU A 50 4.83 -0.77 -0.66
CA LEU A 50 3.51 -1.03 -0.08
C LEU A 50 2.50 -1.45 -1.16
N VAL A 51 2.48 -0.75 -2.30
CA VAL A 51 1.59 -1.06 -3.43
C VAL A 51 1.89 -2.44 -4.01
N LYS A 52 3.18 -2.79 -4.22
CA LYS A 52 3.56 -4.13 -4.71
C LYS A 52 3.21 -5.24 -3.73
N PHE A 53 3.35 -4.98 -2.45
CA PHE A 53 2.96 -5.93 -1.41
C PHE A 53 1.44 -6.13 -1.40
N GLN A 54 0.65 -5.05 -1.40
CA GLN A 54 -0.81 -5.12 -1.51
C GLN A 54 -1.25 -5.89 -2.77
N GLN A 55 -0.63 -5.60 -3.91
CA GLN A 55 -0.87 -6.33 -5.16
C GLN A 55 -0.60 -7.83 -5.01
N SER A 56 0.54 -8.20 -4.42
CA SER A 56 0.94 -9.59 -4.24
C SER A 56 -0.01 -10.33 -3.28
N SER A 57 -0.38 -9.69 -2.17
CA SER A 57 -1.31 -10.24 -1.18
C SER A 57 -2.70 -10.45 -1.74
N VAL A 58 -3.23 -9.47 -2.49
CA VAL A 58 -4.54 -9.61 -3.14
C VAL A 58 -4.50 -10.71 -4.20
N LYS A 59 -3.45 -10.77 -5.03
CA LYS A 59 -3.29 -11.83 -6.04
C LYS A 59 -3.22 -13.22 -5.41
N ALA A 60 -2.50 -13.37 -4.30
CA ALA A 60 -2.43 -14.62 -3.54
C ALA A 60 -3.82 -14.99 -2.97
N GLY A 61 -4.52 -14.03 -2.36
CA GLY A 61 -5.87 -14.22 -1.81
C GLY A 61 -6.88 -14.64 -2.89
N LEU A 62 -6.93 -13.94 -4.01
CA LEU A 62 -7.81 -14.29 -5.14
C LEU A 62 -7.44 -15.64 -5.75
N GLY A 63 -6.15 -15.99 -5.81
CA GLY A 63 -5.71 -17.31 -6.23
C GLY A 63 -6.19 -18.44 -5.29
N LEU A 64 -6.27 -18.18 -3.98
CA LEU A 64 -6.84 -19.12 -3.02
C LEU A 64 -8.35 -19.27 -3.20
N VAL A 65 -9.07 -18.15 -3.38
CA VAL A 65 -10.52 -18.16 -3.67
C VAL A 65 -10.81 -18.95 -4.94
N ALA A 66 -10.06 -18.72 -6.02
CA ALA A 66 -10.23 -19.45 -7.28
C ALA A 66 -9.97 -20.96 -7.12
N LYS A 67 -8.96 -21.35 -6.34
CA LYS A 67 -8.70 -22.77 -6.03
C LYS A 67 -9.83 -23.39 -5.21
N ALA A 68 -10.30 -22.70 -4.17
CA ALA A 68 -11.41 -23.16 -3.34
C ALA A 68 -12.67 -23.34 -4.18
N GLN A 69 -13.02 -22.36 -5.01
CA GLN A 69 -14.15 -22.45 -5.93
C GLN A 69 -14.00 -23.63 -6.89
N LYS A 70 -12.82 -23.86 -7.48
CA LYS A 70 -12.57 -25.01 -8.37
C LYS A 70 -12.78 -26.35 -7.67
N VAL A 71 -12.34 -26.48 -6.41
CA VAL A 71 -12.55 -27.69 -5.61
C VAL A 71 -14.03 -27.89 -5.31
N THR A 72 -14.72 -26.84 -4.88
CA THR A 72 -16.16 -26.88 -4.60
C THR A 72 -16.97 -27.21 -5.86
N GLU A 73 -16.70 -26.57 -6.99
CA GLU A 73 -17.34 -26.85 -8.28
C GLU A 73 -17.13 -28.30 -8.71
N LYS A 74 -15.90 -28.82 -8.56
CA LYS A 74 -15.61 -30.22 -8.88
C LYS A 74 -16.41 -31.16 -7.99
N SER A 75 -16.42 -30.94 -6.67
CA SER A 75 -17.18 -31.75 -5.71
C SER A 75 -18.68 -31.72 -6.02
N LEU A 76 -19.21 -30.54 -6.35
CA LEU A 76 -20.61 -30.37 -6.69
C LEU A 76 -20.96 -31.09 -8.00
N ARG A 77 -20.14 -30.97 -9.04
CA ARG A 77 -20.31 -31.71 -10.31
C ARG A 77 -20.22 -33.22 -10.11
N ASP A 78 -19.30 -33.69 -9.28
CA ASP A 78 -19.16 -35.12 -8.98
C ASP A 78 -20.36 -35.66 -8.18
N ALA A 79 -20.94 -34.86 -7.28
CA ALA A 79 -22.20 -35.20 -6.61
C ALA A 79 -23.37 -35.28 -7.60
N MET A 80 -23.51 -34.27 -8.48
CA MET A 80 -24.57 -34.23 -9.49
C MET A 80 -24.52 -35.40 -10.49
N LYS A 81 -23.33 -35.94 -10.78
CA LYS A 81 -23.17 -37.12 -11.65
C LYS A 81 -23.60 -38.43 -10.99
N LYS A 82 -23.41 -38.54 -9.68
CA LYS A 82 -23.74 -39.75 -8.91
C LYS A 82 -25.24 -39.88 -8.64
N ASP A 83 -25.93 -38.76 -8.59
CA ASP A 83 -27.32 -38.70 -8.17
C ASP A 83 -28.31 -38.45 -9.32
N LYS A 84 -29.24 -39.39 -9.50
CA LYS A 84 -30.35 -39.30 -10.46
C LYS A 84 -31.49 -38.38 -9.98
N TRP A 85 -31.47 -37.92 -8.74
CA TRP A 85 -32.59 -37.17 -8.15
C TRP A 85 -32.63 -35.69 -8.57
N LEU A 86 -31.53 -35.14 -9.11
CA LEU A 86 -31.48 -33.75 -9.57
C LEU A 86 -32.12 -33.63 -10.97
N PRO A 87 -33.21 -32.85 -11.13
CA PRO A 87 -33.77 -32.52 -12.44
C PRO A 87 -32.74 -31.80 -13.32
N GLY A 88 -32.94 -31.84 -14.65
CA GLY A 88 -32.04 -31.20 -15.61
C GLY A 88 -31.91 -29.70 -15.35
N GLU A 89 -33.02 -29.03 -15.08
CA GLU A 89 -33.10 -27.59 -14.82
C GLU A 89 -32.23 -27.17 -13.63
N SER A 90 -32.23 -27.98 -12.56
CA SER A 90 -31.42 -27.71 -11.37
C SER A 90 -29.91 -27.83 -11.66
N ARG A 91 -29.51 -28.73 -12.56
CA ARG A 91 -28.11 -28.85 -13.00
C ARG A 91 -27.70 -27.63 -13.82
N ASP A 92 -28.58 -27.17 -14.71
CA ASP A 92 -28.33 -25.98 -15.53
C ASP A 92 -28.18 -24.72 -14.66
N ILE A 93 -29.03 -24.53 -13.66
CA ILE A 93 -28.92 -23.42 -12.69
C ILE A 93 -27.56 -23.45 -11.97
N ILE A 94 -27.12 -24.62 -11.51
CA ILE A 94 -25.84 -24.79 -10.82
C ILE A 94 -24.67 -24.46 -11.77
N GLU A 95 -24.75 -24.87 -13.03
CA GLU A 95 -23.75 -24.54 -14.06
C GLU A 95 -23.68 -23.04 -14.33
N GLU A 96 -24.82 -22.36 -14.46
CA GLU A 96 -24.88 -20.92 -14.66
C GLU A 96 -24.30 -20.16 -13.46
N TRP A 97 -24.66 -20.55 -12.23
CA TRP A 97 -24.11 -19.96 -11.01
C TRP A 97 -22.60 -20.16 -10.90
N SER A 98 -22.11 -21.37 -11.20
CA SER A 98 -20.67 -21.66 -11.24
C SER A 98 -19.93 -20.77 -12.25
N ARG A 99 -20.47 -20.63 -13.46
CA ARG A 99 -19.90 -19.75 -14.50
C ARG A 99 -19.91 -18.29 -14.07
N MET A 100 -21.02 -17.81 -13.49
CA MET A 100 -21.14 -16.44 -12.99
C MET A 100 -20.09 -16.16 -11.91
N MET A 101 -19.95 -17.04 -10.92
CA MET A 101 -18.96 -16.88 -9.85
C MET A 101 -17.54 -16.83 -10.41
N LYS A 102 -17.22 -17.73 -11.36
CA LYS A 102 -15.92 -17.76 -12.01
C LYS A 102 -15.64 -16.47 -12.77
N SER A 103 -16.60 -16.03 -13.59
CA SER A 103 -16.49 -14.77 -14.32
C SER A 103 -16.31 -13.57 -13.38
N GLY A 104 -16.99 -13.57 -12.23
CA GLY A 104 -16.84 -12.53 -11.21
C GLY A 104 -15.44 -12.47 -10.62
N VAL A 105 -14.86 -13.63 -10.26
CA VAL A 105 -13.48 -13.71 -9.73
C VAL A 105 -12.47 -13.28 -10.79
N ASP A 106 -12.63 -13.72 -12.04
CA ASP A 106 -11.73 -13.38 -13.14
C ASP A 106 -11.76 -11.85 -13.42
N GLU A 107 -12.96 -11.27 -13.47
CA GLU A 107 -13.14 -9.84 -13.72
C GLU A 107 -12.65 -8.98 -12.56
N PHE A 108 -12.92 -9.38 -11.31
CA PHE A 108 -12.40 -8.71 -10.14
C PHE A 108 -10.86 -8.74 -10.09
N THR A 109 -10.26 -9.88 -10.45
CA THR A 109 -8.80 -10.01 -10.58
C THR A 109 -8.26 -9.03 -11.62
N ARG A 110 -8.89 -8.98 -12.80
CA ARG A 110 -8.50 -8.07 -13.89
C ARG A 110 -8.56 -6.60 -13.47
N VAL A 111 -9.67 -6.19 -12.84
CA VAL A 111 -9.85 -4.80 -12.37
C VAL A 111 -8.82 -4.44 -11.30
N THR A 112 -8.56 -5.37 -10.37
CA THR A 112 -7.59 -5.14 -9.30
C THR A 112 -6.17 -5.04 -9.83
N ASP A 113 -5.74 -5.94 -10.73
CA ASP A 113 -4.44 -5.89 -11.38
C ASP A 113 -4.25 -4.58 -12.16
N LYS A 114 -5.28 -4.14 -12.90
CA LYS A 114 -5.26 -2.86 -13.61
C LYS A 114 -5.13 -1.68 -12.65
N SER A 115 -5.84 -1.70 -11.52
CA SER A 115 -5.80 -0.62 -10.53
C SER A 115 -4.42 -0.48 -9.90
N PHE A 116 -3.77 -1.60 -9.55
CA PHE A 116 -2.40 -1.59 -9.05
C PHE A 116 -1.40 -1.11 -10.11
N ALA A 117 -1.57 -1.51 -11.37
CA ALA A 117 -0.73 -1.02 -12.47
C ALA A 117 -0.83 0.50 -12.64
N LEU A 118 -2.05 1.07 -12.58
CA LEU A 118 -2.26 2.51 -12.66
C LEU A 118 -1.62 3.24 -11.47
N LEU A 119 -1.72 2.69 -10.26
CA LEU A 119 -1.11 3.28 -9.07
C LEU A 119 0.42 3.29 -9.16
N LEU A 120 1.02 2.21 -9.67
CA LEU A 120 2.47 2.16 -9.91
C LEU A 120 2.90 3.17 -11.00
N GLN A 121 2.15 3.29 -12.10
CA GLN A 121 2.42 4.29 -13.13
C GLN A 121 2.31 5.72 -12.60
N PHE A 122 1.38 5.98 -11.67
CA PHE A 122 1.29 7.26 -11.00
C PHE A 122 2.56 7.54 -10.18
N LEU A 123 3.03 6.59 -9.37
CA LEU A 123 4.26 6.74 -8.61
C LEU A 123 5.48 6.96 -9.52
N ASP A 124 5.58 6.26 -10.65
CA ASP A 124 6.64 6.46 -11.64
C ASP A 124 6.62 7.87 -12.27
N ARG A 125 5.42 8.44 -12.44
CA ARG A 125 5.27 9.81 -12.95
C ARG A 125 5.70 10.83 -11.91
N VAL A 126 5.26 10.67 -10.67
CA VAL A 126 5.63 11.56 -9.56
C VAL A 126 7.15 11.56 -9.35
N GLU A 127 7.80 10.40 -9.40
CA GLU A 127 9.27 10.31 -9.30
C GLU A 127 9.98 11.10 -10.41
N LYS A 128 9.51 11.00 -11.65
CA LYS A 128 10.07 11.74 -12.79
C LYS A 128 9.86 13.24 -12.69
N GLU A 129 8.73 13.68 -12.13
CA GLU A 129 8.42 15.09 -11.91
C GLU A 129 9.20 15.69 -10.74
N HIS A 130 9.64 14.86 -9.78
CA HIS A 130 10.41 15.29 -8.62
C HIS A 130 11.94 15.26 -8.84
N GLN A 131 12.43 14.58 -9.89
CA GLN A 131 13.83 14.71 -10.27
C GLN A 131 14.11 16.13 -10.79
N PRO A 132 15.09 16.86 -10.23
CA PRO A 132 15.50 18.14 -10.78
C PRO A 132 16.02 17.89 -12.20
N GLY A 133 15.34 18.47 -13.19
CA GLY A 133 15.79 18.42 -14.58
C GLY A 133 17.24 18.92 -14.70
N PRO A 134 17.97 18.49 -15.74
CA PRO A 134 19.35 18.94 -15.95
C PRO A 134 19.34 20.47 -15.95
N GLU A 135 20.12 21.07 -15.05
CA GLU A 135 20.30 22.52 -14.98
C GLU A 135 20.55 23.04 -16.39
N LYS A 136 19.53 23.67 -16.97
CA LYS A 136 19.73 24.55 -18.11
C LYS A 136 20.65 25.62 -17.56
N LYS A 137 21.94 25.54 -17.90
CA LYS A 137 22.93 26.59 -17.69
C LYS A 137 22.36 27.87 -18.29
N THR A 138 21.60 28.62 -17.51
CA THR A 138 21.34 30.02 -17.77
C THR A 138 22.71 30.67 -17.72
N ALA A 139 23.22 31.01 -18.90
CA ALA A 139 24.42 31.80 -19.07
C ALA A 139 24.27 33.04 -18.19
N ARG A 140 25.03 33.04 -17.09
CA ARG A 140 25.27 34.21 -16.25
C ARG A 140 25.80 35.32 -17.15
N PRO A 141 25.11 36.47 -17.29
CA PRO A 141 25.69 37.60 -17.98
C PRO A 141 26.90 38.07 -17.17
N ALA A 142 28.05 38.12 -17.84
CA ALA A 142 29.28 38.61 -17.27
C ALA A 142 29.17 40.09 -16.86
N ALA A 143 29.58 40.36 -15.62
CA ALA A 143 30.19 41.57 -15.09
C ALA A 143 29.79 42.95 -15.67
N ARG A 144 29.26 43.82 -14.79
CA ARG A 144 29.71 45.22 -14.72
C ARG A 144 30.16 45.58 -13.31
N LYS A 145 31.48 45.70 -13.15
CA LYS A 145 32.17 46.42 -12.08
C LYS A 145 31.96 47.92 -12.26
N LYS A 146 31.72 48.64 -11.15
CA LYS A 146 32.03 50.06 -10.80
C LYS A 146 31.08 50.45 -9.64
N THR A 147 31.40 51.00 -8.49
CA THR A 147 32.60 51.37 -7.68
C THR A 147 32.03 51.78 -6.29
N PRO A 148 32.83 51.91 -5.21
CA PRO A 148 32.32 51.97 -3.83
C PRO A 148 31.83 53.37 -3.44
N SER A 149 30.76 53.47 -2.64
CA SER A 149 30.41 54.69 -1.92
C SER A 149 30.39 54.45 -0.42
N SER A 150 31.18 55.27 0.24
CA SER A 150 31.52 55.38 1.66
C SER A 150 30.38 55.99 2.50
N GLN A 151 30.41 55.71 3.81
CA GLN A 151 29.82 56.47 4.94
C GLN A 151 28.28 56.43 5.13
N ALA A 152 27.69 56.35 6.33
CA ALA A 152 28.18 56.51 7.70
C ALA A 152 27.24 55.88 8.76
N LYS A 153 27.89 55.45 9.86
CA LYS A 153 27.53 55.37 11.29
C LYS A 153 26.06 55.60 11.76
N THR A 154 25.62 54.65 12.59
CA THR A 154 24.49 54.63 13.54
C THR A 154 24.37 55.90 14.40
N PRO A 155 23.17 56.19 14.98
CA PRO A 155 23.04 55.91 16.40
C PRO A 155 21.69 55.30 16.85
N LEU A 156 21.83 54.56 17.94
CA LEU A 156 20.84 53.92 18.79
C LEU A 156 19.98 54.97 19.52
N ALA A 157 18.66 54.77 19.61
CA ALA A 157 17.83 55.41 20.63
C ALA A 157 16.84 54.39 21.23
N LYS A 158 17.15 53.96 22.46
CA LYS A 158 16.23 53.38 23.45
C LYS A 158 15.07 54.36 23.71
N ARG A 159 13.84 53.89 23.92
CA ARG A 159 13.21 53.86 25.27
C ARG A 159 11.82 53.18 25.28
N ASN A 160 11.67 52.37 26.32
CA ASN A 160 10.56 51.54 26.79
C ASN A 160 9.19 52.23 27.01
N ALA A 161 8.11 51.43 26.97
CA ALA A 161 7.10 51.21 28.04
C ALA A 161 5.85 50.52 27.41
N SER A 162 5.60 49.21 27.57
CA SER A 162 5.08 48.45 28.73
C SER A 162 3.54 48.45 28.86
N ALA A 163 3.02 47.23 29.08
CA ALA A 163 1.72 46.83 29.65
C ALA A 163 0.50 46.81 28.70
N GLY A 164 -0.30 45.74 28.60
CA GLY A 164 -0.27 44.45 29.30
C GLY A 164 -1.52 43.61 29.02
N LYS A 165 -1.47 42.36 29.54
CA LYS A 165 -2.55 41.38 29.77
C LYS A 165 -3.19 40.74 28.52
N LYS A 166 -3.39 39.42 28.44
CA LYS A 166 -3.56 38.37 29.46
C LYS A 166 -3.15 36.99 28.90
N THR A 167 -2.43 36.24 29.71
CA THR A 167 -2.23 34.80 29.58
C THR A 167 -3.53 34.04 29.85
N VAL A 168 -3.79 33.03 29.01
CA VAL A 168 -4.71 31.93 29.22
C VAL A 168 -3.92 30.80 29.90
N LYS A 169 -4.41 30.25 31.01
CA LYS A 169 -4.47 28.79 31.20
C LYS A 169 -5.31 28.40 32.42
N LYS A 170 -5.95 27.26 32.20
CA LYS A 170 -6.73 26.39 33.08
C LYS A 170 -5.88 25.84 34.22
#